data_AF-A0A0F9THA7-F1
#
_entry.id   AF-A0A0F9THA7-F1
#
_cell.length_a   1.000
_cell.length_b   1.000
_cell.length_c   1.000
_cell.angle_alpha   90.00
_cell.angle_beta   90.00
_cell.angle_gamma   90.00
#
_symmetry.space_group_name_H-M   'P 1'
#
loop_
_entity.id
_entity.type
_entity.pdbx_description
1 polymer ?
#
loop_
_entity_poly.entity_id
_entity_poly.type
_entity_poly.pdbx_seq_one_letter_code
_entity_poly.pdbx_strand_id
1 'polypeptide(L)' 'MLTINFNLRNGAFAEDHKPECARILRDLAEAVEEGMLDGIIRDINGNAIGQIHIDTY' A
#
# COMPACT_ATOMS: atom_id res chain seq x y z
N MET A 1 14.09 -4.75 -7.86
CA MET A 1 14.08 -4.14 -6.50
C MET A 1 12.62 -3.91 -6.11
N LEU A 2 12.28 -3.83 -4.82
CA LEU A 2 10.90 -3.53 -4.38
C LEU A 2 10.85 -2.12 -3.77
N THR A 3 9.97 -1.27 -4.29
CA THR A 3 9.71 0.07 -3.76
C THR A 3 8.23 0.22 -3.42
N ILE A 4 7.94 0.62 -2.18
CA ILE A 4 6.58 0.92 -1.68
C ILE A 4 6.61 2.34 -1.10
N ASN A 5 5.76 3.23 -1.60
CA ASN A 5 5.66 4.60 -1.10
C ASN A 5 4.19 5.01 -0.99
N PHE A 6 3.74 5.36 0.21
CA PHE A 6 2.41 5.92 0.44
C PHE A 6 2.38 6.96 1.56
N ASN A 7 1.43 7.89 1.48
CA ASN A 7 1.31 9.05 2.36
C ASN A 7 0.29 8.82 3.48
N LEU A 8 0.75 8.96 4.74
CA LEU A 8 -0.07 8.80 5.94
C LEU A 8 -0.83 10.07 6.37
N ARG A 9 -0.73 11.18 5.63
CA ARG A 9 -1.42 12.44 5.98
C ARG A 9 -2.92 12.46 5.66
N ASN A 10 -3.49 11.31 5.32
CA ASN A 10 -4.91 11.15 5.02
C ASN A 10 -5.72 10.92 6.31
N GLY A 11 -7.01 11.29 6.31
CA GLY A 11 -7.94 11.08 7.42
C GLY A 11 -8.05 9.61 7.86
N ALA A 12 -7.77 8.65 6.97
CA ALA A 12 -7.70 7.22 7.31
C ALA A 12 -6.65 6.87 8.39
N PHE A 13 -5.69 7.77 8.66
CA PHE A 13 -4.60 7.55 9.61
C PHE A 13 -4.64 8.50 10.81
N ALA A 14 -5.72 9.28 10.97
CA ALA A 14 -5.77 10.41 11.90
C ALA A 14 -5.79 10.01 13.39
N GLU A 15 -6.43 8.88 13.73
CA GLU A 15 -6.51 8.39 15.12
C GLU A 15 -5.31 7.50 15.49
N ASP A 16 -5.08 6.46 14.69
CA ASP A 16 -3.90 5.60 14.77
C ASP A 16 -3.52 5.12 13.36
N HIS A 17 -2.29 5.39 12.95
CA HIS A 17 -1.79 5.00 11.64
C HIS A 17 -1.42 3.51 11.56
N LYS A 18 -1.12 2.86 12.70
CA LYS A 18 -0.56 1.50 12.72
C LYS A 18 -1.51 0.44 12.14
N PRO A 19 -2.81 0.40 12.50
CA PRO A 19 -3.72 -0.62 11.98
C PRO A 19 -3.88 -0.52 10.47
N GLU A 20 -4.01 0.70 9.95
CA GLU A 20 -4.18 0.93 8.53
C GLU A 20 -2.90 0.65 7.73
N CYS A 21 -1.73 1.01 8.26
CA CYS A 21 -0.46 0.62 7.66
C CYS A 21 -0.31 -0.90 7.59
N ALA A 22 -0.65 -1.62 8.67
CA ALA A 22 -0.56 -3.07 8.71
C ALA A 22 -1.54 -3.75 7.74
N ARG A 23 -2.76 -3.22 7.59
CA ARG A 23 -3.73 -3.69 6.59
C ARG A 23 -3.17 -3.53 5.19
N ILE A 24 -2.71 -2.32 4.83
CA ILE A 24 -2.15 -2.03 3.51
C ILE A 24 -0.98 -2.98 3.19
N LEU A 25 -0.06 -3.17 4.13
CA LEU A 25 1.09 -4.05 3.90
C LEU A 25 0.69 -5.53 3.73
N ARG A 26 -0.37 -5.98 4.40
CA ARG A 26 -0.92 -7.33 4.21
C ARG A 26 -1.53 -7.48 2.83
N ASP A 27 -2.39 -6.55 2.42
CA ASP A 27 -3.05 -6.59 1.12
C ASP A 27 -2.02 -6.54 -0.03
N LEU A 28 -0.96 -5.73 0.14
CA LEU A 28 0.14 -5.67 -0.84
C LEU A 28 0.93 -6.98 -0.90
N ALA A 29 1.15 -7.65 0.23
CA ALA A 29 1.81 -8.95 0.24
C ALA A 29 1.01 -10.00 -0.55
N GLU A 30 -0.29 -10.09 -0.29
CA GLU A 30 -1.21 -10.99 -1.02
C GLU A 30 -1.21 -10.67 -2.53
N ALA A 31 -1.31 -9.40 -2.90
CA ALA A 31 -1.31 -8.99 -4.30
C ALA A 31 0.03 -9.30 -5.02
N VAL A 32 1.16 -9.18 -4.32
CA VAL A 32 2.47 -9.57 -4.87
C VAL A 32 2.56 -11.09 -5.07
N GLU A 33 2.02 -11.89 -4.16
CA GLU A 33 1.94 -13.36 -4.31
C GLU A 33 1.08 -13.76 -5.53
N GLU A 34 0.05 -12.98 -5.85
CA GLU A 34 -0.79 -13.16 -7.05
C GLU A 34 -0.13 -12.64 -8.35
N GLY A 35 1.04 -12.01 -8.26
CA GLY A 35 1.83 -11.56 -9.41
C GLY A 35 1.75 -10.06 -9.72
N MET A 36 1.27 -9.23 -8.80
CA MET A 36 1.32 -7.77 -8.96
C MET A 36 2.76 -7.26 -8.95
N LEU A 37 3.17 -6.59 -10.03
CA LEU A 37 4.50 -5.97 -10.15
C LEU A 37 4.46 -4.44 -10.04
N ASP A 38 3.32 -3.82 -10.33
CA ASP A 38 3.12 -2.37 -10.26
C ASP A 38 1.65 -2.09 -9.89
N GLY A 39 1.38 -1.05 -9.11
CA GLY A 39 0.03 -0.74 -8.67
C GLY A 39 -0.12 0.51 -7.81
N ILE A 40 -1.38 0.97 -7.70
CA ILE A 40 -1.78 2.09 -6.84
C ILE A 40 -2.21 1.55 -5.47
N ILE A 41 -1.63 2.10 -4.41
CA ILE A 41 -1.99 1.80 -3.03
C ILE A 41 -3.19 2.66 -2.63
N ARG A 42 -4.20 2.05 -2.01
CA ARG A 42 -5.42 2.72 -1.55
C ARG A 42 -5.64 2.57 -0.05
N ASP A 43 -6.17 3.62 0.56
CA ASP A 43 -6.64 3.56 1.95
C ASP A 43 -7.96 2.77 2.08
N ILE A 44 -8.43 2.58 3.31
CA ILE A 44 -9.69 1.89 3.62
C ILE A 44 -10.93 2.58 3.01
N ASN A 45 -10.82 3.87 2.67
CA ASN A 45 -11.88 4.65 2.05
C ASN A 45 -11.80 4.62 0.51
N GLY A 46 -10.82 3.91 -0.06
CA GLY A 46 -10.58 3.80 -1.51
C GLY A 46 -9.76 4.93 -2.12
N ASN A 47 -9.28 5.89 -1.33
CA ASN A 47 -8.44 6.99 -1.81
C ASN A 47 -7.07 6.47 -2.23
N ALA A 48 -6.57 6.91 -3.38
CA ALA A 48 -5.20 6.63 -3.79
C ALA A 48 -4.22 7.41 -2.90
N ILE A 49 -3.30 6.69 -2.26
CA ILE A 49 -2.35 7.25 -1.29
C ILE A 49 -0.89 6.96 -1.63
N GLY A 50 -0.62 6.15 -2.64
CA GLY A 50 0.74 5.74 -2.97
C GLY A 50 0.83 4.75 -4.12
N GLN A 51 2.00 4.16 -4.28
CA GLN A 51 2.33 3.21 -5.33
C GLN A 51 3.32 2.14 -4.85
N ILE A 52 3.27 0.99 -5.51
CA ILE A 52 4.19 -0.13 -5.36
C ILE A 52 4.82 -0.43 -6.73
N HIS A 53 6.10 -0.76 -6.75
CA HIS A 53 6.82 -1.18 -7.95
C HIS A 53 7.85 -2.26 -7.63
N ILE A 54 7.89 -3.33 -8.43
CA ILE A 54 8.83 -4.44 -8.36
C ILE A 54 9.56 -4.56 -9.70
N ASP A 55 10.87 -4.28 -9.72
CA ASP A 55 11.69 -4.57 -10.91
C ASP A 55 11.98 -6.08 -10.99
N THR A 56 11.71 -6.65 -12.16
CA THR A 56 12.10 -8.01 -12.55
C THR A 56 13.41 -7.99 -13.35
N TYR A 57 14.31 -8.94 -13.09
CA TYR A 57 15.59 -9.09 -13.79
C TYR A 57 15.46 -9.77 -15.16
#